data_AF-A0A6L5XA96-F1
#
_entry.id   AF-A0A6L5XA96-F1
#
_cell.length_a   1.000
_cell.length_b   1.000
_cell.length_c   1.000
_cell.angle_alpha   90.00
_cell.angle_beta   90.00
_cell.angle_gamma   90.00
#
_symmetry.space_group_name_H-M   'P 1'
#
loop_
_entity.id
_entity.type
_entity.pdbx_description
1 polymer ?
#
loop_
_entity_poly.entity_id
_entity_poly.type
_entity_poly.pdbx_seq_one_letter_code
_entity_poly.pdbx_strand_id
1 'polypeptide(L)'
;MNSNKKKILTSACYAVLVILAGWAVLVLLQLLRWTDLIDINIGLGSQIGRLAWAADLKALTIQRVEIIGYMASSLVLIALAFILVVNCMKGIKSKRLFSHKSTITLWAITCVSFFFELFSSNLSILFGSRQISFGSNLIVTPLILLLFTLLYDTAVSIAAENELTI
;
A
#
# COMPACT_ATOMS: atom_id res chain seq x y z
N MET A 1 -23.75 -4.07 17.68
CA MET A 1 -23.73 -3.74 16.23
C MET A 1 -24.91 -4.42 15.54
N ASN A 2 -25.73 -3.66 14.80
CA ASN A 2 -26.86 -4.19 14.03
C ASN A 2 -26.38 -5.15 12.92
N SER A 3 -27.15 -6.22 12.65
CA SER A 3 -26.87 -7.24 11.62
C SER A 3 -26.56 -6.64 10.25
N ASN A 4 -27.32 -5.63 9.81
CA ASN A 4 -27.08 -4.96 8.52
C ASN A 4 -25.72 -4.24 8.46
N LYS A 5 -25.34 -3.54 9.53
CA LYS A 5 -24.03 -2.86 9.61
C LYS A 5 -22.87 -3.86 9.57
N LYS A 6 -23.02 -5.00 10.27
CA LYS A 6 -22.05 -6.10 10.25
C LYS A 6 -21.85 -6.65 8.83
N LYS A 7 -22.95 -6.88 8.10
CA LYS A 7 -22.91 -7.40 6.73
C LYS A 7 -22.20 -6.44 5.78
N ILE A 8 -22.52 -5.15 5.83
CA ILE A 8 -21.88 -4.10 4.99
C ILE A 8 -20.38 -4.05 5.26
N LEU A 9 -19.97 -3.98 6.52
CA LEU A 9 -18.55 -3.86 6.88
C LEU A 9 -17.75 -5.12 6.49
N THR A 10 -18.35 -6.30 6.68
CA THR A 10 -17.74 -7.57 6.23
C THR A 10 -17.57 -7.60 4.71
N SER A 11 -18.58 -7.15 3.96
CA SER A 11 -18.50 -7.05 2.50
C SER A 11 -17.40 -6.09 2.05
N ALA A 12 -17.25 -4.95 2.73
CA ALA A 12 -16.17 -4.01 2.44
C ALA A 12 -14.78 -4.63 2.68
N CYS A 13 -14.59 -5.37 3.78
CA CYS A 13 -13.35 -6.12 4.02
C CYS A 13 -13.03 -7.09 2.88
N TYR A 14 -14.01 -7.86 2.41
CA TYR A 14 -13.79 -8.77 1.28
C TYR A 14 -13.46 -8.04 -0.02
N ALA A 15 -14.12 -6.91 -0.31
CA ALA A 15 -13.79 -6.09 -1.48
C ALA A 15 -12.33 -5.60 -1.43
N VAL A 16 -11.87 -5.13 -0.26
CA VAL A 16 -10.47 -4.72 -0.07
C VAL A 16 -9.51 -5.89 -0.28
N LEU A 17 -9.83 -7.09 0.22
CA LEU A 17 -8.98 -8.29 -0.02
C LEU A 17 -8.86 -8.64 -1.50
N VAL A 18 -9.94 -8.52 -2.27
CA VAL A 18 -9.92 -8.75 -3.72
C VAL A 18 -9.03 -7.72 -4.41
N ILE A 19 -9.12 -6.44 -4.03
CA ILE A 19 -8.26 -5.38 -4.56
C ILE A 19 -6.78 -5.66 -4.22
N LEU A 20 -6.48 -6.04 -2.99
CA LEU A 20 -5.12 -6.38 -2.57
C LEU A 20 -4.56 -7.60 -3.32
N ALA A 21 -5.39 -8.62 -3.55
CA ALA A 21 -4.99 -9.79 -4.34
C ALA A 21 -4.70 -9.42 -5.79
N GLY A 22 -5.56 -8.59 -6.40
CA GLY A 22 -5.32 -8.06 -7.75
C GLY A 22 -4.02 -7.27 -7.83
N TRP A 23 -3.76 -6.40 -6.84
CA TRP A 23 -2.53 -5.63 -6.80
C TRP A 23 -1.28 -6.51 -6.62
N ALA A 24 -1.34 -7.52 -5.75
CA ALA A 24 -0.25 -8.50 -5.59
C ALA A 24 0.06 -9.25 -6.90
N VAL A 25 -0.97 -9.63 -7.66
CA VAL A 25 -0.79 -10.25 -9.00
C VAL A 25 -0.11 -9.28 -9.95
N LEU A 26 -0.49 -8.00 -9.96
CA LEU A 26 0.16 -6.99 -10.81
C LEU A 26 1.65 -6.81 -10.46
N VAL A 27 1.99 -6.74 -9.16
CA VAL A 27 3.38 -6.65 -8.70
C VAL A 27 4.17 -7.89 -9.11
N LEU A 28 3.57 -9.08 -9.05
CA LEU A 28 4.20 -10.31 -9.50
C LEU A 28 4.43 -10.30 -11.02
N LEU A 29 3.45 -9.86 -11.82
CA LEU A 29 3.61 -9.72 -13.27
C LEU A 29 4.71 -8.72 -13.64
N GLN A 30 4.79 -7.58 -12.93
CA GLN A 30 5.88 -6.62 -13.09
C GLN A 30 7.24 -7.27 -12.82
N LEU A 31 7.38 -7.98 -11.70
CA LEU A 31 8.62 -8.68 -11.34
C LEU A 31 9.03 -9.72 -12.39
N LEU A 32 8.08 -10.56 -12.82
CA LEU A 32 8.33 -11.55 -13.87
C LEU A 32 8.75 -10.89 -15.17
N ARG A 33 8.14 -9.75 -15.52
CA ARG A 33 8.51 -9.02 -16.73
C ARG A 33 9.90 -8.37 -16.62
N TRP A 34 10.21 -7.74 -15.50
CA TRP A 34 11.49 -7.06 -15.26
C TRP A 34 12.68 -8.00 -15.15
N THR A 35 12.42 -9.27 -14.83
CA THR A 35 13.41 -10.36 -14.83
C THR A 35 13.47 -11.10 -16.18
N ASP A 36 12.78 -10.59 -17.21
CA ASP A 36 12.68 -11.18 -18.55
C ASP A 36 12.18 -12.66 -18.55
N LEU A 37 11.49 -13.10 -17.48
CA LEU A 37 10.89 -14.44 -17.39
C LEU A 37 9.66 -14.59 -18.28
N ILE A 38 8.98 -13.48 -18.59
CA ILE A 38 7.84 -13.42 -19.51
C ILE A 38 8.06 -12.32 -20.53
N ASP A 39 7.56 -12.53 -21.75
CA ASP A 39 7.63 -11.54 -22.86
C ASP A 39 6.27 -10.93 -23.21
N ILE A 40 5.50 -10.61 -22.16
CA ILE A 40 4.20 -9.96 -22.30
C ILE A 40 4.39 -8.46 -22.10
N ASN A 41 4.04 -7.66 -23.10
CA ASN A 41 3.90 -6.21 -22.97
C ASN A 41 2.42 -5.87 -22.90
N ILE A 42 1.95 -5.31 -21.78
CA ILE A 42 0.54 -4.99 -21.60
C ILE A 42 0.29 -3.52 -21.95
N GLY A 43 0.08 -3.20 -23.24
CA GLY A 43 -0.33 -1.86 -23.68
C GLY A 43 0.74 -0.75 -23.61
N LEU A 44 0.57 0.28 -24.45
CA LEU A 44 1.41 1.48 -24.50
C LEU A 44 1.24 2.30 -23.21
N GLY A 45 2.30 2.42 -22.42
CA GLY A 45 2.32 3.21 -21.17
C GLY A 45 2.15 2.39 -19.88
N SER A 46 2.06 1.07 -19.95
CA SER A 46 2.07 0.26 -18.73
C SER A 46 3.47 0.13 -18.15
N GLN A 47 3.53 0.10 -16.83
CA GLN A 47 4.74 -0.22 -16.06
C GLN A 47 5.11 -1.72 -16.13
N ILE A 48 4.46 -2.49 -17.02
CA ILE A 48 4.71 -3.91 -17.32
C ILE A 48 5.34 -3.98 -18.72
N GLY A 49 6.52 -3.37 -18.83
CA GLY A 49 7.33 -3.32 -20.03
C GLY A 49 8.76 -3.78 -19.74
N ARG A 50 9.55 -3.95 -20.80
CA ARG A 50 10.95 -4.29 -20.68
C ARG A 50 11.74 -3.13 -20.05
N LEU A 51 12.62 -3.45 -19.10
CA LEU A 51 13.48 -2.46 -18.47
C LEU A 51 14.54 -1.92 -19.44
N ALA A 52 14.77 -0.61 -19.41
CA ALA A 52 15.80 0.05 -20.20
C ALA A 52 17.00 0.35 -19.29
N TRP A 53 17.83 -0.68 -19.06
CA TRP A 53 18.98 -0.57 -18.17
C TRP A 53 19.98 0.47 -18.66
N ALA A 54 20.37 1.39 -17.76
CA ALA A 54 21.38 2.37 -18.04
C ALA A 54 22.77 1.73 -18.14
N ALA A 55 23.56 2.17 -19.12
CA ALA A 55 24.97 1.77 -19.25
C ALA A 55 25.88 2.48 -18.23
N ASP A 56 25.48 3.68 -17.76
CA ASP A 56 26.23 4.44 -16.77
C ASP A 56 25.96 3.97 -15.33
N LEU A 57 27.03 3.79 -14.55
CA LEU A 57 26.95 3.22 -13.19
C LEU A 57 26.06 4.04 -12.25
N LYS A 58 26.05 5.37 -12.41
CA LYS A 58 25.26 6.27 -11.55
C LYS A 58 23.77 6.04 -11.75
N ALA A 59 23.29 6.05 -12.99
CA ALA A 59 21.88 5.81 -13.25
C ALA A 59 21.46 4.36 -13.06
N LEU A 60 22.35 3.40 -13.31
CA LEU A 60 22.09 2.00 -12.95
C LEU A 60 21.85 1.85 -11.45
N THR A 61 22.60 2.58 -10.61
CA THR A 61 22.41 2.59 -9.16
C THR A 61 21.04 3.16 -8.79
N ILE A 62 20.64 4.28 -9.41
CA ILE A 62 19.30 4.87 -9.19
C ILE A 62 18.19 3.89 -9.62
N GLN A 63 18.31 3.25 -10.79
CA GLN A 63 17.34 2.25 -11.25
C GLN A 63 17.20 1.07 -10.28
N ARG A 64 18.30 0.61 -9.67
CA ARG A 64 18.26 -0.45 -8.65
C ARG A 64 17.55 0.02 -7.38
N VAL A 65 17.84 1.23 -6.91
CA VAL A 65 17.17 1.81 -5.74
C VAL A 65 15.67 1.95 -6.00
N GLU A 66 15.28 2.43 -7.18
CA GLU A 66 13.88 2.55 -7.59
C GLU A 66 13.16 1.20 -7.62
N ILE A 67 13.75 0.16 -8.23
CA ILE A 67 13.16 -1.18 -8.26
C ILE A 67 13.00 -1.74 -6.84
N ILE A 68 14.07 -1.69 -6.04
CA ILE A 68 14.06 -2.24 -4.68
C ILE A 68 13.06 -1.47 -3.82
N GLY A 69 13.07 -0.14 -3.91
CA GLY A 69 12.18 0.75 -3.17
C GLY A 69 10.72 0.49 -3.53
N TYR A 70 10.39 0.43 -4.82
CA TYR A 70 9.04 0.13 -5.29
C TYR A 70 8.57 -1.26 -4.86
N MET A 71 9.38 -2.29 -5.07
CA MET A 71 9.01 -3.67 -4.73
C MET A 71 8.85 -3.84 -3.22
N ALA A 72 9.80 -3.35 -2.43
CA ALA A 72 9.75 -3.47 -0.98
C ALA A 72 8.55 -2.72 -0.40
N SER A 73 8.35 -1.45 -0.79
CA SER A 73 7.23 -0.66 -0.30
C SER A 73 5.88 -1.24 -0.71
N SER A 74 5.73 -1.73 -1.95
CA SER A 74 4.51 -2.39 -2.43
C SER A 74 4.19 -3.65 -1.61
N LEU A 75 5.16 -4.54 -1.44
CA LEU A 75 4.97 -5.80 -0.70
C LEU A 75 4.65 -5.54 0.77
N VAL A 76 5.34 -4.60 1.41
CA VAL A 76 5.07 -4.22 2.80
C VAL A 76 3.68 -3.61 2.92
N LEU A 77 3.27 -2.73 2.01
CA LEU A 77 1.94 -2.12 2.04
C LEU A 77 0.83 -3.16 1.86
N ILE A 78 0.99 -4.10 0.92
CA ILE A 78 0.07 -5.23 0.73
C ILE A 78 -0.04 -6.06 2.01
N ALA A 79 1.10 -6.43 2.61
CA ALA A 79 1.13 -7.24 3.83
C ALA A 79 0.46 -6.53 5.01
N LEU A 80 0.78 -5.26 5.25
CA LEU A 80 0.20 -4.48 6.34
C LEU A 80 -1.30 -4.25 6.13
N ALA A 81 -1.73 -3.93 4.91
CA ALA A 81 -3.15 -3.76 4.58
C ALA A 81 -3.91 -5.07 4.79
N PHE A 82 -3.35 -6.21 4.37
CA PHE A 82 -3.92 -7.53 4.63
C PHE A 82 -4.07 -7.79 6.14
N ILE A 83 -3.02 -7.53 6.93
CA ILE A 83 -3.04 -7.68 8.39
C ILE A 83 -4.14 -6.80 9.00
N LEU A 84 -4.26 -5.55 8.57
CA LEU A 84 -5.27 -4.62 9.06
C LEU A 84 -6.69 -5.14 8.75
N VAL A 85 -6.94 -5.62 7.53
CA VAL A 85 -8.25 -6.14 7.13
C VAL A 85 -8.59 -7.42 7.90
N VAL A 86 -7.63 -8.32 8.11
CA VAL A 86 -7.81 -9.51 8.96
C VAL A 86 -8.14 -9.12 10.40
N ASN A 87 -7.45 -8.12 10.96
CA ASN A 87 -7.75 -7.60 12.29
C ASN A 87 -9.13 -6.97 12.36
N CYS A 88 -9.55 -6.22 11.34
CA CYS A 88 -10.90 -5.67 11.23
C CYS A 88 -11.96 -6.77 11.22
N MET A 89 -11.80 -7.82 10.40
CA MET A 89 -12.72 -8.96 10.38
C MET A 89 -12.80 -9.69 11.73
N LYS A 90 -11.67 -9.84 12.44
CA LYS A 90 -11.66 -10.39 13.81
C LYS A 90 -12.42 -9.47 14.77
N GLY A 91 -12.20 -8.16 14.68
CA GLY A 91 -12.89 -7.14 15.47
C GLY A 91 -14.40 -7.10 15.25
N ILE A 92 -14.85 -7.31 14.00
CA ILE A 92 -16.27 -7.46 13.66
C ILE A 92 -16.92 -8.66 14.38
N LYS A 93 -16.18 -9.77 14.49
CA LYS A 93 -16.66 -10.98 15.17
C LYS A 93 -16.69 -10.79 16.69
N SER A 94 -15.65 -10.19 17.27
CA SER A 94 -15.52 -9.96 18.71
C SER A 94 -16.23 -8.70 19.22
N LYS A 95 -16.84 -7.90 18.32
CA LYS A 95 -17.42 -6.57 18.59
C LYS A 95 -16.41 -5.53 19.11
N ARG A 96 -15.10 -5.80 19.02
CA ARG A 96 -14.00 -4.88 19.34
C ARG A 96 -13.29 -4.46 18.07
N LEU A 97 -13.88 -3.48 17.39
CA LEU A 97 -13.35 -2.92 16.14
C LEU A 97 -12.11 -2.04 16.38
N PHE A 98 -12.14 -1.26 17.46
CA PHE A 98 -11.07 -0.37 17.86
C PHE A 98 -10.04 -1.16 18.68
N SER A 99 -8.84 -1.30 18.13
CA SER A 99 -7.73 -1.97 18.82
C SER A 99 -6.42 -1.25 18.57
N HIS A 100 -5.61 -1.07 19.63
CA HIS A 100 -4.28 -0.47 19.54
C HIS A 100 -3.37 -1.20 18.53
N LYS A 101 -3.51 -2.52 18.38
CA LYS A 101 -2.78 -3.28 17.35
C LYS A 101 -3.07 -2.78 15.93
N SER A 102 -4.31 -2.42 15.65
CA SER A 102 -4.71 -1.87 14.36
C SER A 102 -4.20 -0.43 14.19
N THR A 103 -4.09 0.36 15.27
CA THR A 103 -3.45 1.67 15.24
C THR A 103 -1.98 1.58 14.82
N ILE A 104 -1.21 0.69 15.45
CA ILE A 104 0.21 0.49 15.09
C ILE A 104 0.34 0.08 13.62
N THR A 105 -0.56 -0.78 13.14
CA THR A 105 -0.59 -1.19 11.73
C THR A 105 -0.90 -0.02 10.80
N LEU A 106 -1.85 0.86 11.15
CA LEU A 106 -2.20 2.07 10.39
C LEU A 106 -1.06 3.09 10.33
N TRP A 107 -0.35 3.30 11.44
CA TRP A 107 0.86 4.13 11.45
C TRP A 107 1.93 3.58 10.51
N ALA A 108 2.16 2.26 10.54
CA ALA A 108 3.10 1.62 9.62
C ALA A 108 2.66 1.78 8.15
N ILE A 109 1.37 1.59 7.84
CA ILE A 109 0.80 1.83 6.49
C ILE A 109 1.05 3.28 6.05
N THR A 110 0.78 4.24 6.92
CA THR A 110 0.97 5.67 6.62
C THR A 110 2.44 5.97 6.31
N CYS A 111 3.38 5.49 7.14
CA CYS A 111 4.81 5.68 6.89
C CYS A 111 5.24 5.05 5.55
N VAL A 112 4.82 3.81 5.28
CA VAL A 112 5.19 3.10 4.06
C VAL A 112 4.55 3.72 2.82
N SER A 113 3.36 4.30 2.94
CA SER A 113 2.66 4.95 1.82
C SER A 113 3.46 6.09 1.19
N PHE A 114 4.21 6.85 1.99
CA PHE A 114 5.10 7.89 1.47
C PHE A 114 6.18 7.32 0.54
N PHE A 115 6.86 6.25 0.99
CA PHE A 115 7.87 5.59 0.17
C PHE A 115 7.27 4.95 -1.07
N PHE A 116 6.10 4.32 -0.94
CA PHE A 116 5.40 3.74 -2.08
C PHE A 116 5.10 4.80 -3.14
N GLU A 117 4.53 5.95 -2.76
CA GLU A 117 4.24 7.04 -3.69
C GLU A 117 5.50 7.63 -4.32
N LEU A 118 6.60 7.72 -3.56
CA LEU A 118 7.90 8.18 -4.06
C LEU A 118 8.39 7.32 -5.21
N PHE A 119 8.49 6.00 -4.99
CA PHE A 119 9.03 5.09 -6.01
C PHE A 119 8.03 4.83 -7.14
N SER A 120 6.73 4.76 -6.83
CA SER A 120 5.66 4.59 -7.83
C SER A 120 5.62 5.74 -8.83
N SER A 121 5.76 6.99 -8.35
CA SER A 121 5.77 8.19 -9.20
C SER A 121 7.02 8.28 -10.08
N ASN A 122 8.09 7.59 -9.71
CA ASN A 122 9.40 7.64 -10.36
C ASN A 122 9.75 6.40 -11.17
N LEU A 123 8.80 5.46 -11.29
CA LEU A 123 8.98 4.20 -11.98
C LEU A 123 9.35 4.38 -13.47
N SER A 124 9.04 5.53 -14.07
CA SER A 124 9.49 5.89 -15.44
C SER A 124 11.01 5.88 -15.62
N ILE A 125 11.79 6.05 -14.54
CA ILE A 125 13.26 5.99 -14.55
C ILE A 125 13.75 4.60 -14.98
N LEU A 126 12.97 3.56 -14.68
CA LEU A 126 13.27 2.17 -15.07
C LEU A 126 13.13 1.95 -16.57
N PHE A 127 12.40 2.84 -17.26
CA PHE A 127 12.15 2.81 -18.70
C PHE A 127 12.92 3.89 -19.46
N GLY A 128 13.97 4.44 -18.84
CA GLY A 128 14.90 5.36 -19.50
C GLY A 128 14.65 6.84 -19.25
N SER A 129 13.61 7.20 -18.47
CA SER A 129 13.48 8.58 -17.98
C SER A 129 14.68 8.97 -17.12
N ARG A 130 15.16 10.20 -17.29
CA ARG A 130 16.29 10.76 -16.50
C ARG A 130 15.83 11.86 -15.53
N GLN A 131 14.53 11.98 -15.32
CA GLN A 131 13.95 13.00 -14.45
C GLN A 131 13.21 12.35 -13.29
N ILE A 132 13.43 12.90 -12.10
CA ILE A 132 12.64 12.56 -10.91
C ILE A 132 11.40 13.45 -10.92
N SER A 133 10.24 12.82 -10.88
CA SER A 133 8.95 13.47 -10.77
C SER A 133 8.59 13.67 -9.30
N PHE A 134 8.42 14.95 -8.92
CA PHE A 134 7.86 15.34 -7.63
C PHE A 134 6.46 15.92 -7.86
N GLY A 135 5.48 15.04 -7.93
CA GLY A 135 4.07 15.43 -8.04
C GLY A 135 3.44 15.69 -6.68
N SER A 136 2.33 16.45 -6.66
CA SER A 136 1.53 16.67 -5.45
C SER A 136 1.04 15.37 -4.80
N ASN A 137 0.84 14.32 -5.60
CA ASN A 137 0.40 12.99 -5.13
C ASN A 137 1.36 12.38 -4.10
N LEU A 138 2.66 12.72 -4.17
CA LEU A 138 3.67 12.30 -3.20
C LEU A 138 3.32 12.74 -1.77
N ILE A 139 2.63 13.87 -1.63
CA ILE A 139 2.28 14.48 -0.34
C ILE A 139 0.81 14.24 -0.02
N VAL A 140 -0.07 14.39 -1.00
CA VAL A 140 -1.53 14.36 -0.78
C VAL A 140 -2.00 12.98 -0.30
N THR A 141 -1.58 11.88 -0.93
CA THR A 141 -2.03 10.53 -0.52
C THR A 141 -1.55 10.17 0.89
N PRO A 142 -0.25 10.33 1.24
CA PRO A 142 0.21 10.05 2.60
C PRO A 142 -0.41 10.97 3.64
N LEU A 143 -0.68 12.24 3.31
CA LEU A 143 -1.35 13.16 4.21
C LEU A 143 -2.78 12.73 4.52
N ILE A 144 -3.54 12.29 3.51
CA ILE A 144 -4.90 11.76 3.72
C ILE A 144 -4.86 10.52 4.64
N LEU A 145 -3.92 9.60 4.40
CA LEU A 145 -3.75 8.42 5.26
C LEU A 145 -3.34 8.78 6.69
N LEU A 146 -2.49 9.80 6.85
CA LEU A 146 -2.12 10.32 8.16
C LEU A 146 -3.32 10.89 8.91
N LEU A 147 -4.19 11.66 8.24
CA LEU A 147 -5.42 12.17 8.84
C LEU A 147 -6.34 11.03 9.30
N PHE A 148 -6.55 10.00 8.47
CA PHE A 148 -7.33 8.83 8.86
C PHE A 148 -6.69 8.06 10.02
N THR A 149 -5.38 7.94 10.04
CA THR A 149 -4.64 7.28 11.12
C THR A 149 -4.83 8.03 12.44
N LEU A 150 -4.72 9.35 12.43
CA LEU A 150 -4.96 10.20 13.60
C LEU A 150 -6.40 10.11 14.10
N LEU A 151 -7.38 10.15 13.20
CA LEU A 151 -8.79 9.99 13.54
C LEU A 151 -9.06 8.62 14.17
N TYR A 152 -8.49 7.55 13.62
CA TYR A 152 -8.64 6.21 14.16
C TYR A 152 -7.97 6.07 15.52
N ASP A 153 -6.76 6.59 15.70
CA ASP A 153 -6.05 6.55 16.98
C ASP A 153 -6.80 7.31 18.07
N THR A 154 -7.31 8.49 17.74
CA THR A 154 -8.16 9.28 18.65
C THR A 154 -9.42 8.50 19.04
N ALA A 155 -10.07 7.82 18.07
CA ALA A 155 -11.24 7.00 18.35
C ALA A 155 -10.93 5.78 19.25
N VAL A 156 -9.75 5.16 19.08
CA VAL A 156 -9.29 4.06 19.96
C VAL A 156 -9.07 4.55 21.38
N SER A 157 -8.41 5.69 21.56
CA SER A 157 -8.16 6.29 22.88
C SER A 157 -9.46 6.62 23.62
N ILE A 158 -10.41 7.27 22.94
CA ILE A 158 -11.73 7.60 23.51
C ILE A 158 -12.52 6.32 23.85
N ALA A 159 -12.46 5.29 23.00
CA ALA A 159 -13.14 4.03 23.27
C ALA A 159 -12.56 3.32 24.51
N ALA A 160 -11.23 3.36 24.69
CA ALA A 160 -10.57 2.79 25.85
C ALA A 160 -10.90 3.55 27.15
N GLU A 161 -10.93 4.88 27.12
CA GLU A 161 -11.33 5.70 28.28
C GLU A 161 -12.78 5.43 28.71
N ASN A 162 -13.69 5.27 27.75
CA ASN A 162 -15.09 4.93 28.02
C ASN A 162 -15.28 3.51 28.60
N GLU A 163 -14.42 2.55 28.26
CA GLU A 163 -14.43 1.22 28.88
C GLU A 163 -13.94 1.23 30.34
N LEU A 164 -13.18 2.25 30.76
CA LEU A 164 -12.65 2.38 32.13
C LEU A 164 -13.57 3.15 33.08
N THR A 165 -14.54 3.89 32.54
CA THR A 165 -15.44 4.78 33.30
C THR A 165 -16.84 4.20 33.54
N ILE A 166 -17.17 3.06 32.91
CA ILE A 166 -18.44 2.31 33.07
C ILE A 166 -18.18 1.03 33.85
#